data_AF-A0A934WN55-F1
#
_entry.id   AF-A0A934WN55-F1
#
_cell.length_a   1.000
_cell.length_b   1.000
_cell.length_c   1.000
_cell.angle_alpha   90.00
_cell.angle_beta   90.00
_cell.angle_gamma   90.00
#
_symmetry.space_group_name_H-M   'P 1'
#
loop_
_entity.id
_entity.type
_entity.pdbx_description
1 polymer ?
#
loop_
_entity_poly.entity_id
_entity_poly.type
_entity_poly.pdbx_seq_one_letter_code
_entity_poly.pdbx_strand_id
1 'polypeptide(L)'
;MQIEQLKQRIDRIEESADQAKQACQKGSPPSDLRESVARLHAQASAAKHAMEGQASASEQNVRSVVMQLEDAADRAMQACRNAGNVDPQLQQAVQRTHAEASSLKKELMQAA
;
A
#
# COMPACT_ATOMS: atom_id res chain seq x y z
N MET A 1 -0.63 12.85 -14.60
CA MET A 1 -1.75 12.23 -13.84
C MET A 1 -2.54 13.34 -13.15
N GLN A 2 -3.88 13.29 -13.07
CA GLN A 2 -4.66 14.29 -12.32
C GLN A 2 -4.71 13.95 -10.82
N ILE A 3 -4.74 14.97 -9.95
CA ILE A 3 -4.78 14.82 -8.48
C ILE A 3 -5.99 13.99 -8.02
N GLU A 4 -7.15 14.16 -8.64
CA GLU A 4 -8.36 13.42 -8.28
C GLU A 4 -8.23 11.92 -8.58
N GLN A 5 -7.60 11.56 -9.70
CA GLN A 5 -7.29 10.17 -10.03
C GLN A 5 -6.29 9.58 -9.05
N LEU A 6 -5.27 10.35 -8.67
CA LEU A 6 -4.29 9.95 -7.66
C LEU A 6 -4.95 9.66 -6.30
N LYS A 7 -5.84 10.53 -5.85
CA LYS A 7 -6.62 10.33 -4.61
C LYS A 7 -7.40 9.03 -4.65
N GLN A 8 -8.18 8.80 -5.72
CA GLN A 8 -8.94 7.56 -5.89
C GLN A 8 -8.04 6.31 -5.89
N ARG A 9 -6.84 6.39 -6.45
CA ARG A 9 -5.88 5.28 -6.43
C ARG A 9 -5.33 5.03 -5.03
N ILE A 10 -4.99 6.07 -4.28
CA ILE A 10 -4.53 5.94 -2.91
C ILE A 10 -5.64 5.39 -2.01
N ASP A 11 -6.89 5.80 -2.21
CA ASP A 11 -8.05 5.25 -1.47
C ASP A 11 -8.20 3.74 -1.71
N ARG A 12 -8.04 3.27 -2.95
CA ARG A 12 -8.08 1.83 -3.26
C ARG A 12 -6.94 1.05 -2.63
N ILE A 13 -5.76 1.65 -2.56
CA ILE A 13 -4.59 1.07 -1.90
C ILE A 13 -4.84 0.97 -0.39
N GLU A 14 -5.39 2.03 0.22
CA GLU A 14 -5.74 2.05 1.64
C GLU A 14 -6.80 1.01 1.99
N GLU A 15 -7.87 0.92 1.21
CA GLU A 15 -8.91 -0.12 1.38
C GLU A 15 -8.32 -1.54 1.29
N SER A 16 -7.46 -1.78 0.30
CA SER A 16 -6.81 -3.09 0.13
C SER A 16 -5.81 -3.40 1.26
N ALA A 17 -5.11 -2.38 1.77
CA ALA A 17 -4.20 -2.51 2.90
C ALA A 17 -4.96 -2.76 4.22
N ASP A 18 -6.13 -2.15 4.41
CA ASP A 18 -7.01 -2.41 5.55
C ASP A 18 -7.55 -3.86 5.49
N GLN A 19 -8.01 -4.31 4.32
CA GLN A 19 -8.40 -5.71 4.13
C GLN A 19 -7.26 -6.68 4.49
N ALA A 20 -6.02 -6.38 4.07
CA ALA A 20 -4.85 -7.17 4.45
C ALA A 20 -4.63 -7.15 5.97
N LYS A 21 -4.72 -5.99 6.62
CA LYS A 21 -4.59 -5.88 8.08
C LYS A 21 -5.67 -6.69 8.82
N GLN A 22 -6.92 -6.60 8.39
CA GLN A 22 -8.03 -7.37 8.98
C GLN A 22 -7.82 -8.87 8.80
N ALA A 23 -7.46 -9.34 7.61
CA ALA A 23 -7.17 -10.75 7.36
C ALA A 23 -5.98 -11.25 8.19
N CYS A 24 -4.95 -10.41 8.32
CA CYS A 24 -3.77 -10.68 9.16
C CYS A 24 -4.12 -10.81 10.66
N GLN A 25 -5.10 -10.05 11.16
CA GLN A 25 -5.56 -10.14 12.55
C GLN A 25 -6.45 -11.36 12.80
N LYS A 26 -7.20 -11.82 11.80
CA LYS A 26 -8.04 -13.04 11.90
C LYS A 26 -7.19 -14.31 11.89
N GLY A 27 -6.07 -14.28 11.17
CA GLY A 27 -5.12 -15.38 11.13
C GLY A 27 -4.08 -15.33 12.26
N SER A 28 -3.10 -16.22 12.19
CA SER A 28 -1.88 -16.17 13.01
C SER A 28 -0.64 -16.24 12.12
N PRO A 29 -0.45 -15.27 11.20
CA PRO A 29 0.74 -15.25 10.37
C PRO A 29 2.01 -15.01 11.20
N PRO A 30 3.19 -15.34 10.65
CA PRO A 30 4.48 -15.04 11.26
C PRO A 30 4.61 -13.54 11.59
N SER A 31 5.37 -13.23 12.65
CA SER A 31 5.55 -11.86 13.13
C SER A 31 6.03 -10.90 12.04
N ASP A 32 6.94 -11.34 11.17
CA ASP A 32 7.47 -10.53 10.06
C ASP A 32 6.37 -10.09 9.07
N LEU A 33 5.47 -11.01 8.70
CA LEU A 33 4.32 -10.69 7.84
C LEU A 33 3.35 -9.75 8.56
N ARG A 34 3.11 -9.97 9.86
CA ARG A 34 2.24 -9.12 10.66
C ARG A 34 2.76 -7.69 10.76
N GLU A 35 4.05 -7.53 11.04
CA GLU A 35 4.72 -6.23 11.11
C GLU A 35 4.72 -5.54 9.75
N SER A 36 5.03 -6.28 8.68
CA SER A 36 5.03 -5.73 7.32
C SER A 36 3.64 -5.26 6.88
N VAL A 37 2.58 -6.02 7.18
CA VAL A 37 1.18 -5.63 6.89
C VAL A 37 0.75 -4.43 7.73
N ALA A 38 1.13 -4.37 9.01
CA ALA A 38 0.84 -3.23 9.86
C ALA A 38 1.51 -1.94 9.34
N ARG A 39 2.78 -2.04 8.90
CA ARG A 39 3.51 -0.93 8.28
C ARG A 39 2.89 -0.51 6.95
N LEU A 40 2.49 -1.46 6.11
CA LEU A 40 1.79 -1.19 4.85
C LEU A 40 0.51 -0.37 5.08
N HIS A 41 -0.34 -0.81 6.00
CA HIS A 41 -1.56 -0.08 6.35
C HIS A 41 -1.26 1.33 6.88
N ALA A 42 -0.28 1.47 7.78
CA ALA A 42 0.10 2.77 8.32
C ALA A 42 0.58 3.72 7.20
N GLN A 43 1.37 3.23 6.25
CA GLN A 43 1.83 4.03 5.11
C GLN A 43 0.70 4.39 4.15
N ALA A 44 -0.22 3.47 3.88
CA ALA A 44 -1.37 3.75 3.02
C ALA A 44 -2.30 4.81 3.65
N SER A 45 -2.55 4.73 4.95
CA SER A 45 -3.32 5.74 5.68
C SER A 45 -2.60 7.10 5.71
N ALA A 46 -1.29 7.12 5.95
CA ALA A 46 -0.50 8.35 5.89
C ALA A 46 -0.52 8.98 4.49
N ALA A 47 -0.45 8.15 3.44
CA ALA A 47 -0.55 8.59 2.05
C ALA A 47 -1.89 9.25 1.75
N LYS A 48 -2.99 8.63 2.20
CA LYS A 48 -4.35 9.17 2.07
C LYS A 48 -4.48 10.54 2.75
N HIS A 49 -4.09 10.64 4.02
CA HIS A 49 -4.13 11.90 4.76
C HIS A 49 -3.27 13.00 4.11
N ALA A 50 -2.09 12.64 3.58
CA ALA A 50 -1.23 13.59 2.87
C ALA A 50 -1.91 14.18 1.62
N MET A 51 -2.78 13.40 0.95
CA MET A 51 -3.53 13.86 -0.21
C MET A 51 -4.80 14.62 0.13
N GLU A 52 -5.44 14.31 1.26
CA GLU A 52 -6.65 15.01 1.74
C GLU A 52 -6.31 16.41 2.29
N GLY A 53 -5.19 16.55 3.00
CA GLY A 53 -4.83 17.77 3.73
C GLY A 53 -4.20 18.90 2.91
N GLN A 54 -3.87 18.68 1.63
CA GLN A 54 -3.16 19.68 0.83
C GLN A 54 -3.94 20.06 -0.43
N ALA A 55 -4.44 21.30 -0.47
CA ALA A 55 -4.89 21.97 -1.70
C ALA A 55 -3.74 22.15 -2.73
N SER A 56 -2.51 21.84 -2.34
CA SER A 56 -1.29 21.98 -3.14
C SER A 56 -0.26 20.92 -2.73
N ALA A 57 -0.61 19.63 -2.85
CA ALA A 57 0.41 18.59 -2.74
C ALA A 57 1.39 18.73 -3.90
N SER A 58 2.61 19.21 -3.63
CA SER A 58 3.67 19.28 -4.63
C SER A 58 3.94 17.90 -5.22
N GLU A 59 4.21 17.81 -6.53
CA GLU A 59 4.48 16.53 -7.20
C GLU A 59 5.62 15.73 -6.55
N GLN A 60 6.60 16.41 -5.95
CA GLN A 60 7.68 15.78 -5.19
C GLN A 60 7.18 15.07 -3.92
N ASN A 61 6.22 15.67 -3.19
CA ASN A 61 5.63 15.06 -1.99
C ASN A 61 4.82 13.83 -2.38
N VAL A 62 4.01 13.94 -3.44
CA VAL A 62 3.24 12.82 -4.01
C VAL A 62 4.16 11.66 -4.37
N ARG A 63 5.24 11.92 -5.12
CA ARG A 63 6.20 10.88 -5.52
C ARG A 63 6.84 10.22 -4.30
N SER A 64 7.27 10.99 -3.32
CA SER A 64 7.87 10.47 -2.08
C SER A 64 6.93 9.53 -1.34
N VAL A 65 5.68 9.96 -1.15
CA VAL A 65 4.64 9.17 -0.49
C VAL A 65 4.37 7.85 -1.24
N VAL A 66 4.24 7.89 -2.56
CA VAL A 66 3.99 6.68 -3.36
C VAL A 66 5.20 5.73 -3.34
N MET A 67 6.43 6.25 -3.34
CA MET A 67 7.63 5.41 -3.20
C MET A 67 7.68 4.71 -1.84
N GLN A 68 7.33 5.39 -0.75
CA GLN A 68 7.27 4.79 0.59
C GLN A 68 6.17 3.73 0.69
N LEU A 69 5.01 4.00 0.09
CA LEU A 69 3.90 3.06 0.01
C LEU A 69 4.26 1.79 -0.76
N GLU A 70 4.95 1.93 -1.89
CA GLU A 70 5.39 0.80 -2.70
C GLU A 70 6.49 -0.01 -2.02
N ASP A 71 7.47 0.60 -1.35
CA ASP A 71 8.46 -0.13 -0.53
C ASP A 71 7.78 -0.94 0.59
N ALA A 72 6.79 -0.35 1.27
CA ALA A 72 6.02 -1.05 2.29
C ALA A 72 5.21 -2.22 1.70
N ALA A 73 4.62 -2.03 0.52
CA ALA A 73 3.83 -3.06 -0.15
C ALA A 73 4.70 -4.21 -0.68
N ASP A 74 5.90 -3.91 -1.18
CA ASP A 74 6.87 -4.90 -1.63
C ASP A 74 7.37 -5.74 -0.44
N ARG A 75 7.73 -5.11 0.68
CA ARG A 75 8.09 -5.83 1.92
C ARG A 75 6.97 -6.74 2.40
N ALA A 76 5.73 -6.26 2.41
CA ALA A 76 4.58 -7.08 2.79
C ALA A 76 4.39 -8.27 1.83
N MET A 77 4.58 -8.07 0.51
CA MET A 77 4.54 -9.14 -0.47
C MET A 77 5.66 -10.16 -0.26
N GLN A 78 6.89 -9.72 0.00
CA GLN A 78 8.02 -10.59 0.27
C GLN A 78 7.79 -11.42 1.54
N ALA A 79 7.39 -10.78 2.65
CA ALA A 79 7.05 -11.46 3.89
C ALA A 79 5.90 -12.46 3.69
N CYS A 80 4.91 -12.11 2.87
CA CYS A 80 3.78 -12.97 2.55
C CYS A 80 4.22 -14.21 1.76
N ARG A 81 5.17 -14.06 0.83
CA ARG A 81 5.75 -15.19 0.08
C ARG A 81 6.61 -16.07 0.99
N ASN A 82 7.39 -15.47 1.88
CA ASN A 82 8.28 -16.18 2.80
C ASN A 82 7.52 -16.95 3.90
N ALA A 83 6.37 -16.43 4.33
CA ALA A 83 5.53 -17.07 5.34
C ALA A 83 4.93 -18.42 4.89
N GLY A 84 4.92 -18.70 3.58
CA GLY A 84 4.50 -19.98 3.01
C GLY A 84 2.99 -20.24 3.13
N ASN A 85 2.54 -20.70 4.30
CA ASN A 85 1.14 -21.00 4.56
C ASN A 85 0.39 -19.77 5.11
N VAL A 86 0.09 -18.84 4.21
CA VAL A 86 -0.66 -17.63 4.52
C VAL A 86 -2.12 -17.83 4.15
N ASP A 87 -3.02 -17.25 4.94
CA ASP A 87 -4.44 -17.20 4.61
C ASP A 87 -4.65 -16.64 3.18
N PRO A 88 -5.45 -17.30 2.32
CA PRO A 88 -5.62 -16.86 0.93
C PRO A 88 -6.19 -15.45 0.79
N GLN A 89 -7.04 -15.01 1.73
CA GLN A 89 -7.59 -13.66 1.71
C GLN A 89 -6.50 -12.64 2.06
N LEU A 90 -5.64 -12.95 3.02
CA LEU A 90 -4.47 -12.11 3.33
C LEU A 90 -3.53 -12.02 2.12
N GLN A 91 -3.22 -13.15 1.50
CA GLN A 91 -2.33 -13.18 0.32
C GLN A 91 -2.89 -12.35 -0.84
N GLN A 92 -4.17 -12.50 -1.16
CA GLN A 92 -4.83 -11.74 -2.21
C GLN A 92 -4.85 -10.23 -1.90
N ALA A 93 -5.15 -9.85 -0.66
CA ALA A 93 -5.16 -8.45 -0.26
C ALA A 93 -3.76 -7.82 -0.38
N VAL A 94 -2.71 -8.48 0.12
CA VAL A 94 -1.32 -8.02 -0.02
C VAL A 94 -0.92 -7.91 -1.50
N GLN A 95 -1.27 -8.91 -2.32
CA GLN A 95 -0.95 -8.90 -3.74
C GLN A 95 -1.65 -7.74 -4.47
N ARG A 96 -2.92 -7.50 -4.16
CA ARG A 96 -3.70 -6.39 -4.75
C ARG A 96 -3.09 -5.04 -4.37
N THR A 97 -2.78 -4.83 -3.09
CA THR A 97 -2.17 -3.59 -2.61
C THR A 97 -0.83 -3.33 -3.29
N HIS A 98 0.03 -4.35 -3.39
CA HIS A 98 1.31 -4.23 -4.09
C HIS A 98 1.14 -3.92 -5.58
N ALA A 99 0.22 -4.60 -6.28
CA ALA A 99 -0.02 -4.37 -7.70
C ALA A 99 -0.47 -2.93 -7.96
N GLU A 100 -1.38 -2.41 -7.12
CA GLU A 100 -1.86 -1.03 -7.20
C GLU A 100 -0.74 -0.03 -6.88
N ALA A 101 0.01 -0.22 -5.80
CA ALA A 101 1.13 0.66 -5.43
C ALA A 101 2.24 0.67 -6.51
N SER A 102 2.63 -0.50 -7.01
CA SER A 102 3.59 -0.65 -8.11
C SER A 102 3.13 0.05 -9.39
N SER A 103 1.86 -0.11 -9.76
CA SER A 103 1.27 0.54 -10.93
C SER A 103 1.26 2.06 -10.76
N LEU A 104 0.88 2.56 -9.57
CA LEU A 104 0.85 3.99 -9.27
C LEU A 104 2.24 4.61 -9.34
N LYS A 105 3.26 3.95 -8.77
CA LYS A 105 4.66 4.36 -8.86
C LYS A 105 5.12 4.48 -10.30
N LYS A 106 4.80 3.49 -11.15
CA LYS A 106 5.16 3.50 -12.58
C LYS A 106 4.54 4.69 -13.31
N GLU A 107 3.25 4.93 -13.11
CA GLU A 107 2.55 6.08 -13.72
C GLU A 107 3.16 7.43 -13.31
N LEU A 108 3.54 7.58 -12.04
CA LEU A 108 4.16 8.82 -11.54
C LEU A 108 5.59 9.04 -12.02
N MET A 109 6.34 7.96 -12.28
CA MET A 109 7.71 8.02 -12.83
C MET A 109 7.73 8.20 -14.35
N GLN A 110 6.74 7.67 -15.07
CA GLN A 110 6.61 7.84 -16.52
C GLN A 110 6.06 9.20 -16.94
N ALA A 111 5.37 9.89 -16.03
CA ALA A 111 4.87 11.26 -16.24
C ALA A 111 5.90 12.35 -15.91
N ALA A 112 7.17 11.98 -15.64
CA ALA A 112 8.29 12.89 -15.37
C ALA A 112 9.13 13.11 -16.63
#